data_AF-A0AAP4Q0N1-F1
#
_entry.id   AF-A0AAP4Q0N1-F1
#
_cell.length_a   1.000
_cell.length_b   1.000
_cell.length_c   1.000
_cell.angle_alpha   90.00
_cell.angle_beta   90.00
_cell.angle_gamma   90.00
#
_symmetry.space_group_name_H-M   'P 1'
#
loop_
_entity.id
_entity.type
_entity.pdbx_description
1 polymer ?
#
loop_
_entity_poly.entity_id
_entity_poly.type
_entity_poly.pdbx_seq_one_letter_code
_entity_poly.pdbx_strand_id
1 'polypeptide(L)'
;MEYTITSLFNKSLAYLEVAILSSKAKNSVMYNTSEYSNVTAHLLHHATELFLKFAICASTKELPKNEHKISKLYNKYKGLYPEEKFDIKVPFTGEIEYIGFTEDEIAQHEKDYPMSIELQLRYPVGKKGENYSPITKYETDILEFYKKQFLALRCEIHPCKKYNKELNSK
;
A
#
# COMPACT_ATOMS: atom_id res chain seq x y z
N MET A 1 -7.35 5.89 -21.69
CA MET A 1 -6.22 5.73 -20.77
C MET A 1 -6.28 6.67 -19.56
N GLU A 2 -6.55 7.96 -19.79
CA GLU A 2 -6.65 9.00 -18.74
C GLU A 2 -7.52 8.63 -17.53
N TYR A 3 -8.71 8.10 -17.79
CA TYR A 3 -9.64 7.66 -16.74
C TYR A 3 -9.04 6.54 -15.88
N THR A 4 -8.36 5.57 -16.51
CA THR A 4 -7.71 4.45 -15.82
C THR A 4 -6.58 4.94 -14.92
N ILE A 5 -5.72 5.84 -15.40
CA ILE A 5 -4.61 6.42 -14.64
C ILE A 5 -5.16 7.16 -13.41
N THR A 6 -6.13 8.04 -13.60
CA THR A 6 -6.76 8.78 -12.50
C THR A 6 -7.46 7.86 -11.51
N SER A 7 -8.14 6.82 -12.00
CA SER A 7 -8.83 5.83 -11.15
C SER A 7 -7.86 5.06 -10.25
N LEU A 8 -6.70 4.65 -10.76
CA LEU A 8 -5.68 3.95 -9.97
C LEU A 8 -5.19 4.79 -8.80
N PHE A 9 -4.87 6.07 -9.06
CA PHE A 9 -4.42 6.98 -8.01
C PHE A 9 -5.52 7.24 -6.97
N ASN A 10 -6.76 7.49 -7.43
CA ASN A 10 -7.88 7.72 -6.52
C ASN A 10 -8.15 6.50 -5.62
N LYS A 11 -8.06 5.28 -6.17
CA LYS A 11 -8.21 4.04 -5.38
C LYS A 11 -7.06 3.89 -4.39
N SER A 12 -5.82 4.15 -4.80
CA SER A 12 -4.64 4.14 -3.92
C SER A 12 -4.86 5.05 -2.70
N LEU A 13 -5.27 6.30 -2.92
CA LEU A 13 -5.57 7.22 -1.83
C LEU A 13 -6.76 6.77 -0.98
N ALA A 14 -7.83 6.25 -1.58
CA ALA A 14 -8.98 5.78 -0.83
C ALA A 14 -8.60 4.63 0.14
N TYR A 15 -7.81 3.66 -0.30
CA TYR A 15 -7.31 2.60 0.56
C TYR A 15 -6.49 3.15 1.74
N LEU A 16 -5.62 4.11 1.45
CA LEU A 16 -4.76 4.71 2.47
C LEU A 16 -5.55 5.57 3.47
N GLU A 17 -6.59 6.27 3.01
CA GLU A 17 -7.50 7.03 3.89
C GLU A 17 -8.21 6.10 4.87
N VAL A 18 -8.73 4.97 4.37
CA VAL A 18 -9.37 3.97 5.21
C VAL A 18 -8.36 3.40 6.21
N ALA A 19 -7.13 3.11 5.79
CA ALA A 19 -6.08 2.65 6.70
C ALA A 19 -5.81 3.65 7.84
N ILE A 20 -5.70 4.94 7.51
CA ILE A 20 -5.49 6.02 8.48
C ILE A 20 -6.67 6.10 9.45
N LEU A 21 -7.91 6.10 8.95
CA LEU A 21 -9.11 6.15 9.79
C LEU A 21 -9.20 4.94 10.72
N SER A 22 -8.97 3.73 10.20
CA SER A 22 -8.92 2.50 10.98
C SER A 22 -7.82 2.55 12.04
N SER A 23 -6.64 3.09 11.71
CA SER A 23 -5.54 3.24 12.68
C SER A 23 -5.84 4.26 13.78
N LYS A 24 -6.78 5.20 13.61
CA LYS A 24 -7.11 6.20 14.64
C LYS A 24 -8.11 5.71 15.68
N ALA A 25 -8.78 4.58 15.44
CA ALA A 25 -9.87 4.06 16.26
C ALA A 25 -9.40 3.42 17.59
N LYS A 26 -8.66 4.15 18.43
CA LYS A 26 -7.98 3.66 19.66
C LYS A 26 -8.90 3.16 20.79
N ASN A 27 -10.22 3.31 20.68
CA ASN A 27 -11.16 3.18 21.81
C ASN A 27 -12.10 1.97 21.79
N SER A 28 -11.90 0.98 20.92
CA SER A 28 -12.62 -0.30 21.05
C SER A 28 -11.76 -1.30 21.82
N VAL A 29 -12.37 -2.09 22.70
CA VAL A 29 -11.75 -3.23 23.42
C VAL A 29 -11.02 -4.21 22.47
N MET A 30 -11.31 -4.13 21.17
CA MET A 30 -10.75 -4.95 20.09
C MET A 30 -9.60 -4.28 19.31
N TYR A 31 -9.25 -3.01 19.56
CA TYR A 31 -8.28 -2.28 18.72
C TYR A 31 -6.85 -2.87 18.74
N ASN A 32 -6.50 -3.59 19.82
CA ASN A 32 -5.24 -4.32 19.93
C ASN A 32 -5.33 -5.78 19.44
N THR A 33 -6.41 -6.19 18.76
CA THR A 33 -6.45 -7.50 18.10
C THR A 33 -5.69 -7.45 16.77
N SER A 34 -5.05 -8.57 16.43
CA SER A 34 -4.27 -8.71 15.19
C SER A 34 -5.04 -8.41 13.92
N GLU A 35 -6.35 -8.62 13.94
CA GLU A 35 -7.24 -8.42 12.81
C GLU A 35 -7.20 -6.96 12.31
N TYR A 36 -7.23 -5.98 13.21
CA TYR A 36 -7.18 -4.56 12.82
C TYR A 36 -5.81 -4.13 12.31
N SER A 37 -4.73 -4.65 12.91
CA SER A 37 -3.35 -4.36 12.47
C SER A 37 -3.10 -4.91 11.07
N ASN A 38 -3.47 -6.17 10.83
CA ASN A 38 -3.35 -6.82 9.52
C ASN A 38 -4.20 -6.10 8.46
N VAL A 39 -5.41 -5.63 8.82
CA VAL A 39 -6.24 -4.83 7.92
C VAL A 39 -5.52 -3.54 7.52
N THR A 40 -4.95 -2.78 8.47
CA THR A 40 -4.23 -1.54 8.11
C THR A 40 -3.01 -1.79 7.23
N ALA A 41 -2.26 -2.86 7.49
CA ALA A 41 -1.13 -3.27 6.67
C ALA A 41 -1.57 -3.73 5.26
N HIS A 42 -2.66 -4.51 5.15
CA HIS A 42 -3.26 -4.92 3.87
C HIS A 42 -3.72 -3.72 3.05
N LEU A 43 -4.38 -2.74 3.69
CA LEU A 43 -4.82 -1.51 3.04
C LEU A 43 -3.62 -0.69 2.54
N LEU A 44 -2.54 -0.57 3.33
CA LEU A 44 -1.31 0.09 2.90
C LEU A 44 -0.63 -0.65 1.73
N HIS A 45 -0.61 -1.98 1.77
CA HIS A 45 -0.05 -2.81 0.69
C HIS A 45 -0.77 -2.52 -0.63
N HIS A 46 -2.10 -2.57 -0.65
CA HIS A 46 -2.87 -2.26 -1.86
C HIS A 46 -2.78 -0.80 -2.29
N ALA A 47 -2.76 0.14 -1.33
CA ALA A 47 -2.54 1.55 -1.64
C ALA A 47 -1.22 1.73 -2.40
N THR A 48 -0.16 1.07 -1.94
CA THR A 48 1.18 1.11 -2.55
C THR A 48 1.18 0.45 -3.93
N GLU A 49 0.59 -0.73 -4.06
CA GLU A 49 0.46 -1.44 -5.34
C GLU A 49 -0.21 -0.57 -6.40
N LEU A 50 -1.34 0.05 -6.04
CA LEU A 50 -2.12 0.90 -6.93
C LEU A 50 -1.39 2.20 -7.27
N PHE A 51 -0.64 2.77 -6.34
CA PHE A 51 0.20 3.94 -6.61
C PHE A 51 1.29 3.61 -7.65
N LEU A 52 1.99 2.49 -7.47
CA LEU A 52 3.02 2.06 -8.42
C LEU A 52 2.41 1.77 -9.81
N LYS A 53 1.26 1.09 -9.85
CA LYS A 53 0.51 0.86 -11.10
C LYS A 53 0.05 2.16 -11.76
N PHE A 54 -0.38 3.15 -10.98
CA PHE A 54 -0.69 4.49 -11.47
C PHE A 54 0.51 5.10 -12.17
N ALA A 55 1.68 5.13 -11.51
CA ALA A 55 2.88 5.76 -12.05
C ALA A 55 3.40 5.04 -13.31
N ILE A 56 3.46 3.70 -13.26
CA ILE A 56 3.84 2.91 -14.43
C ILE A 56 2.89 3.17 -15.60
N CYS A 57 1.58 3.15 -15.36
CA CYS A 57 0.58 3.40 -16.40
C CYS A 57 0.63 4.84 -16.93
N ALA A 58 0.94 5.82 -16.09
CA ALA A 58 1.11 7.21 -16.50
C ALA A 58 2.27 7.36 -17.50
N SER A 59 3.41 6.69 -17.23
CA SER A 59 4.59 6.70 -18.07
C SER A 59 4.43 5.86 -19.34
N THR A 60 4.03 4.59 -19.22
CA THR A 60 4.05 3.63 -20.35
C THR A 60 2.75 3.55 -21.12
N LYS A 61 1.66 4.17 -20.63
CA LYS A 61 0.29 4.00 -21.14
C LYS A 61 -0.21 2.56 -21.14
N GLU A 62 0.41 1.68 -20.35
CA GLU A 62 0.02 0.28 -20.20
C GLU A 62 -0.30 -0.04 -18.74
N LEU A 63 -1.34 -0.87 -18.53
CA LEU A 63 -1.74 -1.29 -17.19
C LEU A 63 -1.02 -2.59 -16.79
N PRO A 64 -0.28 -2.64 -15.67
CA PRO A 64 0.31 -3.88 -15.15
C PRO A 64 -0.77 -4.78 -14.52
N LYS A 65 -1.59 -5.44 -15.35
CA LYS A 65 -2.81 -6.14 -14.88
C LYS A 65 -2.52 -7.31 -13.93
N ASN A 66 -1.45 -8.09 -14.19
CA ASN A 66 -1.19 -9.36 -13.50
C ASN A 66 0.02 -9.31 -12.55
N GLU A 67 0.58 -8.12 -12.31
CA GLU A 67 1.71 -7.97 -11.38
C GLU A 67 1.20 -7.34 -10.09
N HIS A 68 1.38 -8.05 -8.98
CA HIS A 68 0.94 -7.64 -7.64
C HIS A 68 2.12 -7.53 -6.67
N LYS A 69 3.31 -8.01 -7.05
CA LYS A 69 4.49 -7.95 -6.18
C LYS A 69 5.04 -6.52 -6.16
N ILE A 70 4.98 -5.90 -4.97
CA ILE A 70 5.48 -4.54 -4.73
C ILE A 70 6.93 -4.38 -5.19
N SER A 71 7.81 -5.34 -4.88
CA SER A 71 9.22 -5.28 -5.28
C SER A 71 9.42 -5.17 -6.79
N LYS A 72 8.67 -5.96 -7.57
CA LYS A 72 8.73 -5.91 -9.04
C LYS A 72 8.15 -4.61 -9.60
N LEU A 73 7.02 -4.17 -9.06
CA LEU A 73 6.41 -2.89 -9.44
C LEU A 73 7.34 -1.72 -9.12
N TYR A 74 8.00 -1.75 -7.97
CA TYR A 74 8.93 -0.70 -7.54
C TYR A 74 10.20 -0.67 -8.38
N ASN A 75 10.78 -1.82 -8.72
CA ASN A 75 11.92 -1.88 -9.64
C ASN A 75 11.59 -1.29 -11.00
N LYS A 76 10.39 -1.60 -11.53
CA LYS A 76 9.90 -0.99 -12.78
C LYS A 76 9.70 0.51 -12.63
N TYR A 77 9.10 0.96 -11.52
CA TYR A 77 8.92 2.37 -11.21
C TYR A 77 10.25 3.12 -11.19
N LYS A 78 11.27 2.61 -10.49
CA LYS A 78 12.62 3.20 -10.43
C LYS A 78 13.27 3.32 -11.81
N GLY A 79 13.08 2.31 -12.67
CA GLY A 79 13.56 2.37 -14.05
C GLY A 79 12.89 3.46 -14.90
N LEU A 80 11.63 3.80 -14.60
CA LEU A 80 10.87 4.84 -15.32
C LEU A 80 11.06 6.23 -14.73
N TYR A 81 11.35 6.33 -13.44
CA TYR A 81 11.48 7.57 -12.67
C TYR A 81 12.80 7.58 -11.87
N PRO A 82 13.97 7.69 -12.53
CA PRO A 82 15.27 7.61 -11.86
C PRO A 82 15.67 8.89 -11.13
N GLU A 83 15.00 10.02 -11.37
CA GLU A 83 15.31 11.30 -10.73
C GLU A 83 15.00 11.26 -9.22
N GLU A 84 15.88 11.86 -8.41
CA GLU A 84 15.77 11.88 -6.94
C GLU A 84 14.43 12.43 -6.44
N LYS A 85 13.84 13.41 -7.15
CA LYS A 85 12.53 13.97 -6.80
C LYS A 85 11.39 12.94 -6.82
N PHE A 86 11.56 11.83 -7.54
CA PHE A 86 10.62 10.72 -7.60
C PHE A 86 11.00 9.56 -6.69
N ASP A 87 12.08 9.67 -5.90
CA ASP A 87 12.40 8.62 -4.95
C ASP A 87 11.33 8.55 -3.86
N ILE A 88 10.89 7.32 -3.59
CA ILE A 88 9.85 7.03 -2.60
C ILE A 88 10.34 5.97 -1.63
N LYS A 89 9.88 6.09 -0.39
CA LYS A 89 9.98 5.00 0.57
C LYS A 89 8.82 4.06 0.26
N VAL A 90 9.12 2.78 0.12
CA VAL A 90 8.11 1.77 -0.22
C VAL A 90 7.99 0.81 0.95
N PRO A 91 6.79 0.68 1.56
CA PRO A 91 6.58 -0.31 2.59
C PRO A 91 6.70 -1.72 1.98
N PHE A 92 6.96 -2.73 2.82
CA PHE A 92 7.05 -4.13 2.37
C PHE A 92 8.18 -4.41 1.36
N THR A 93 9.26 -3.62 1.39
CA THR A 93 10.49 -3.87 0.61
C THR A 93 11.58 -4.62 1.39
N GLY A 94 11.37 -4.81 2.70
CA GLY A 94 12.26 -5.57 3.59
C GLY A 94 11.58 -6.80 4.20
N GLU A 95 12.31 -7.48 5.09
CA GLU A 95 11.83 -8.62 5.87
C GLU A 95 10.68 -8.20 6.79
N ILE A 96 9.69 -9.07 6.94
CA ILE A 96 8.53 -8.83 7.80
C ILE A 96 9.01 -8.75 9.25
N GLU A 97 8.69 -7.67 9.95
CA GLU A 97 8.95 -7.59 11.39
C GLU A 97 7.87 -8.38 12.15
N TYR A 98 8.26 -9.56 12.62
CA TYR A 98 7.46 -10.43 13.49
C TYR A 98 7.60 -9.98 14.95
N ILE A 99 6.97 -8.85 15.28
CA ILE A 99 7.05 -8.27 16.62
C ILE A 99 6.45 -9.25 17.65
N GLY A 100 7.26 -9.64 18.64
CA GLY A 100 6.86 -10.56 19.71
C GLY A 100 7.09 -12.03 19.41
N PHE A 101 7.71 -12.36 18.27
CA PHE A 101 8.12 -13.72 17.91
C PHE A 101 9.62 -13.88 18.10
N THR A 102 10.01 -15.06 18.56
CA THR A 102 11.41 -15.52 18.56
C THR A 102 11.83 -15.96 17.16
N GLU A 103 13.14 -16.02 16.89
CA GLU A 103 13.68 -16.49 15.61
C GLU A 103 13.19 -17.91 15.25
N ASP A 104 13.07 -18.79 16.24
CA ASP A 104 12.55 -20.15 16.04
C ASP A 104 11.06 -20.15 15.66
N GLU A 105 10.25 -19.30 16.28
CA GLU A 105 8.83 -19.15 15.93
C GLU A 105 8.65 -18.53 14.55
N ILE A 106 9.53 -17.59 14.15
CA ILE A 106 9.56 -17.02 12.80
C ILE A 106 9.91 -18.11 11.78
N ALA A 107 11.00 -18.86 12.01
CA ALA A 107 11.43 -19.92 11.11
C ALA A 107 10.39 -21.04 10.98
N GLN A 108 9.66 -21.35 12.06
CA GLN A 108 8.56 -22.30 12.03
C GLN A 108 7.35 -21.72 11.28
N HIS A 109 7.03 -20.44 11.49
CA HIS A 109 5.96 -19.73 10.79
C HIS A 109 6.19 -19.68 9.28
N GLU A 110 7.40 -19.38 8.83
CA GLU A 110 7.77 -19.39 7.40
C GLU A 110 7.59 -20.79 6.76
N LYS A 111 7.87 -21.86 7.51
CA LYS A 111 7.62 -23.24 7.06
C LYS A 111 6.14 -23.58 7.00
N ASP A 112 5.37 -23.14 7.99
CA ASP A 112 3.95 -23.46 8.10
C ASP A 112 3.10 -22.71 7.06
N TYR A 113 3.52 -21.47 6.75
CA TYR A 113 2.84 -20.51 5.88
C TYR A 113 3.71 -20.05 4.71
N PRO A 114 3.96 -20.91 3.70
CA PRO A 114 4.73 -20.56 2.50
C PRO A 114 3.96 -19.63 1.54
N MET A 115 2.96 -18.90 2.05
CA MET A 115 2.11 -17.99 1.28
C MET A 115 2.77 -16.63 1.10
N SER A 116 2.40 -15.90 0.05
CA SER A 116 2.86 -14.53 -0.15
C SER A 116 2.38 -13.62 0.98
N ILE A 117 3.14 -12.56 1.28
CA ILE A 117 2.77 -11.54 2.28
C ILE A 117 1.35 -10.98 2.05
N GLU A 118 0.94 -10.79 0.79
CA GLU A 118 -0.41 -10.35 0.43
C GLU A 118 -1.47 -11.32 0.97
N LEU A 119 -1.26 -12.63 0.80
CA LEU A 119 -2.18 -13.65 1.28
C LEU A 119 -2.16 -13.73 2.80
N GLN A 120 -1.00 -13.59 3.44
CA GLN A 120 -0.89 -13.58 4.89
C GLN A 120 -1.59 -12.35 5.50
N LEU A 121 -1.49 -11.18 4.85
CA LEU A 121 -2.18 -9.95 5.25
C LEU A 121 -3.70 -10.03 5.07
N ARG A 122 -4.17 -10.74 4.04
CA ARG A 122 -5.61 -10.89 3.75
C ARG A 122 -6.28 -11.99 4.57
N TYR A 123 -5.55 -13.06 4.88
CA TYR A 123 -6.04 -14.24 5.58
C TYR A 123 -5.08 -14.61 6.71
N PRO A 124 -5.14 -13.92 7.87
CA PRO A 124 -4.30 -14.23 9.02
C PRO A 124 -4.81 -15.47 9.78
N VAL A 125 -5.18 -16.51 9.04
CA VAL A 125 -5.72 -17.77 9.56
C VAL A 125 -4.80 -18.90 9.17
N GLY A 126 -4.47 -19.72 10.17
CA GLY A 126 -3.59 -20.85 9.98
C GLY A 126 -4.20 -21.98 9.15
N LYS A 127 -3.39 -22.99 8.75
CA LYS A 127 -3.90 -24.20 8.07
C LYS A 127 -4.93 -24.97 8.91
N LYS A 128 -4.92 -24.76 10.23
CA LYS A 128 -5.84 -25.36 11.21
C LYS A 128 -6.91 -24.39 11.73
N GLY A 129 -7.05 -23.20 11.14
CA GLY A 129 -8.00 -22.18 11.58
C GLY A 129 -7.61 -21.43 12.85
N GLU A 130 -6.35 -21.56 13.28
CA GLU A 130 -5.81 -20.78 14.39
C GLU A 130 -5.57 -19.33 13.99
N ASN A 131 -6.01 -18.38 14.83
CA ASN A 131 -5.83 -16.96 14.61
C ASN A 131 -4.36 -16.57 14.85
N TYR A 132 -3.74 -15.91 13.89
CA TYR A 132 -2.36 -15.40 14.00
C TYR A 132 -2.33 -13.89 14.32
N SER A 133 -1.27 -13.43 14.99
CA SER A 133 -1.04 -12.01 15.37
C SER A 133 0.42 -11.61 15.20
N PRO A 134 0.76 -10.34 14.89
CA PRO A 134 0.52 -9.61 13.65
C PRO A 134 1.73 -9.66 12.69
N ILE A 135 1.44 -9.60 11.39
CA ILE A 135 2.41 -9.27 10.34
C ILE A 135 2.39 -7.75 10.24
N THR A 136 3.38 -7.08 10.84
CA THR A 136 3.60 -5.61 10.80
C THR A 136 2.46 -4.70 11.29
N LYS A 137 2.73 -3.88 12.32
CA LYS A 137 1.85 -2.78 12.73
C LYS A 137 2.36 -1.47 12.13
N TYR A 138 1.48 -0.71 11.47
CA TYR A 138 1.77 0.64 11.00
C TYR A 138 1.02 1.67 11.85
N GLU A 139 1.77 2.47 12.59
CA GLU A 139 1.22 3.62 13.32
C GLU A 139 0.64 4.66 12.35
N THR A 140 -0.35 5.41 12.81
CA THR A 140 -1.04 6.44 12.03
C THR A 140 -0.08 7.40 11.33
N ASP A 141 0.97 7.85 12.03
CA ASP A 141 1.94 8.81 11.49
C ASP A 141 2.71 8.24 10.28
N ILE A 142 2.98 6.93 10.28
CA ILE A 142 3.62 6.25 9.15
C ILE A 142 2.68 6.19 7.95
N LEU A 143 1.40 5.88 8.18
CA LEU A 143 0.38 5.88 7.11
C LEU A 143 0.18 7.28 6.52
N GLU A 144 0.14 8.31 7.36
CA GLU A 144 0.05 9.71 6.92
C GLU A 144 1.30 10.15 6.15
N PHE A 145 2.48 9.67 6.53
CA PHE A 145 3.72 9.89 5.78
C PHE A 145 3.60 9.38 4.34
N TYR A 146 3.16 8.12 4.14
CA TYR A 146 2.97 7.56 2.80
C TYR A 146 1.93 8.33 1.99
N LYS A 147 0.84 8.77 2.64
CA LYS A 147 -0.20 9.59 1.99
C LYS A 147 0.36 10.90 1.46
N LYS A 148 1.15 11.61 2.29
CA LYS A 148 1.80 12.86 1.90
C LYS A 148 2.76 12.64 0.72
N GLN A 149 3.57 11.57 0.77
CA GLN A 149 4.48 11.22 -0.31
C GLN A 149 3.74 10.95 -1.63
N PHE A 150 2.67 10.15 -1.62
CA PHE A 150 1.90 9.84 -2.84
C PHE A 150 1.21 11.07 -3.41
N LEU A 151 0.67 11.95 -2.55
CA LEU A 151 0.08 13.22 -2.97
C LEU A 151 1.08 14.16 -3.63
N ALA A 152 2.28 14.28 -3.06
CA ALA A 152 3.34 15.15 -3.58
C ALA A 152 3.72 14.78 -5.02
N LEU A 153 3.74 13.49 -5.33
CA LEU A 153 4.15 13.00 -6.66
C LEU A 153 3.02 12.93 -7.68
N ARG A 154 1.75 13.07 -7.26
CA ARG A 154 0.61 12.89 -8.17
C ARG A 154 0.72 13.77 -9.42
N CYS A 155 0.81 15.09 -9.24
CA CYS A 155 0.79 16.03 -10.36
C CYS A 155 2.11 16.03 -11.14
N GLU A 156 3.21 15.63 -10.49
CA GLU A 156 4.52 15.47 -11.12
C GLU A 156 4.54 14.25 -12.06
N ILE A 157 3.88 13.15 -11.67
CA ILE A 157 3.79 11.90 -12.44
C ILE A 157 2.74 12.01 -13.55
N HIS A 158 1.57 12.58 -13.25
CA HIS A 158 0.47 12.71 -14.19
C HIS A 158 -0.23 14.07 -14.01
N PRO A 159 -0.18 14.96 -15.01
CA PRO A 159 -0.67 16.32 -14.89
C PRO A 159 -2.09 16.40 -14.35
N CYS A 160 -2.23 17.14 -13.25
CA CYS A 160 -3.52 17.48 -12.69
C CYS A 160 -4.25 18.40 -13.68
N LYS A 161 -5.40 17.98 -14.20
CA LYS A 161 -6.22 18.84 -15.06
C LYS A 161 -6.47 20.16 -14.34
N LYS A 162 -6.00 21.28 -14.92
CA LYS A 162 -6.47 22.60 -14.53
C LYS A 162 -7.94 22.66 -14.91
N TYR A 163 -8.83 22.81 -13.94
CA TYR A 163 -10.19 23.24 -14.24
C TYR A 163 -10.09 24.66 -14.80
N ASN A 164 -10.17 24.81 -16.12
CA ASN A 164 -10.39 26.12 -16.71
C ASN A 164 -11.77 26.59 -16.25
N LYS A 165 -11.79 27.56 -15.33
CA LYS A 165 -12.97 28.39 -15.05
C LYS A 165 -13.21 29.29 -16.26
N GLU A 166 -13.67 28.73 -17.36
CA GLU A 166 -14.28 29.46 -18.48
C GLU A 166 -15.72 29.00 -18.63
N LEU A 167 -16.51 29.26 -17.58
CA LEU A 167 -17.97 29.17 -17.58
C LEU A 167 -18.43 30.17 -16.53
N ASN A 168 -18.35 31.46 -16.86
CA ASN A 168 -19.14 32.56 -16.32
C ASN A 168 -18.78 33.84 -17.09
N SER A 169 -19.10 33.84 -18.38
CA SER A 169 -19.24 35.06 -19.18
C SER A 169 -20.04 34.73 -20.44
N LYS A 170 -21.34 34.50 -20.23
CA LYS A 170 -22.42 34.77 -21.18
C LYS A 170 -23.64 35.23 -20.40
#